data_AF-A0A2E8QRZ0-F1
#
_entry.id   AF-A0A2E8QRZ0-F1
#
_cell.length_a   1.000
_cell.length_b   1.000
_cell.length_c   1.000
_cell.angle_alpha   90.00
_cell.angle_beta   90.00
_cell.angle_gamma   90.00
#
_symmetry.space_group_name_H-M   'P 1'
#
loop_
_entity.id
_entity.type
_entity.pdbx_description
1 polymer ?
#
loop_
_entity_poly.entity_id
_entity_poly.type
_entity_poly.pdbx_seq_one_letter_code
_entity_poly.pdbx_strand_id
1 'polypeptide(L)'
;MVLASQTWKLSLPGCSSLKEKRSVIRSIRDRLSSRFNVSVAETGFQDVHSLAELSIAVVASDGRLAESVLDKADRFVESHAGALIIMVSREVH
;
A
#
# COMPACT_ATOMS: atom_id res chain seq x y z
N MET A 1 -22.10 -6.56 -2.44
CA MET A 1 -20.71 -6.65 -2.91
C MET A 1 -20.20 -5.23 -3.03
N VAL A 2 -19.10 -4.93 -2.35
CA VAL A 2 -18.44 -3.62 -2.38
C VAL A 2 -17.02 -3.83 -2.88
N LEU A 3 -16.57 -2.97 -3.78
CA LEU A 3 -15.19 -2.91 -4.24
C LEU A 3 -14.54 -1.68 -3.61
N ALA A 4 -13.39 -1.85 -2.98
CA ALA A 4 -12.69 -0.72 -2.39
C ALA A 4 -11.21 -0.78 -2.72
N SER A 5 -10.60 0.40 -2.84
CA SER A 5 -9.17 0.55 -3.06
C SER A 5 -8.59 1.61 -2.14
N GLN A 6 -7.30 1.46 -1.86
CA GLN A 6 -6.52 2.39 -1.06
C GLN A 6 -5.15 2.54 -1.70
N THR A 7 -4.74 3.78 -1.94
CA THR A 7 -3.47 4.12 -2.55
C THR A 7 -2.66 4.99 -1.60
N TRP A 8 -1.39 4.62 -1.40
CA TRP A 8 -0.42 5.38 -0.63
C TRP A 8 0.68 5.90 -1.55
N LYS A 9 0.92 7.21 -1.49
CA LYS A 9 2.17 7.78 -1.98
C LYS A 9 3.19 7.76 -0.85
N LEU A 10 4.31 7.10 -1.07
CA LEU A 10 5.35 6.85 -0.07
C LEU A 10 6.63 7.61 -0.41
N SER A 11 7.23 8.24 0.59
CA SER A 11 8.64 8.64 0.57
C SER A 11 9.48 7.50 1.12
N LEU A 12 10.60 7.20 0.46
CA LEU A 12 11.56 6.18 0.87
C LEU A 12 12.90 6.85 1.22
N PRO A 13 12.97 7.60 2.35
CA PRO A 13 14.21 8.25 2.75
C PRO A 13 15.30 7.22 2.99
N GLY A 14 16.47 7.44 2.40
CA GLY A 14 17.62 6.53 2.51
C GLY A 14 17.70 5.45 1.43
N CYS A 15 16.69 5.29 0.57
CA CYS A 15 16.86 4.55 -0.67
C CYS A 15 17.71 5.38 -1.64
N SER A 16 18.81 4.80 -2.13
CA SER A 16 19.77 5.41 -3.07
C SER A 16 19.77 4.74 -4.44
N SER A 17 19.00 3.65 -4.60
CA SER A 17 18.91 2.91 -5.85
C SER A 17 17.53 2.25 -6.05
N LEU A 18 17.18 1.95 -7.30
CA LEU A 18 15.97 1.19 -7.63
C LEU A 18 15.95 -0.21 -7.03
N LYS A 19 17.12 -0.81 -6.81
CA LYS A 19 17.24 -2.12 -6.18
C LYS A 19 16.81 -2.08 -4.70
N GLU A 20 17.27 -1.07 -3.97
CA GLU A 20 16.89 -0.87 -2.56
C GLU A 20 15.38 -0.60 -2.43
N LYS A 21 14.85 0.31 -3.26
CA LYS A 21 13.41 0.55 -3.34
C LYS A 21 12.63 -0.75 -3.54
N ARG A 22 13.00 -1.54 -4.55
CA ARG A 22 12.32 -2.82 -4.84
C ARG A 22 12.35 -3.78 -3.64
N SER A 23 13.41 -3.76 -2.82
CA SER A 23 13.49 -4.55 -1.60
C SER A 23 12.46 -4.08 -0.55
N VAL A 24 12.39 -2.77 -0.31
CA VAL A 24 11.43 -2.18 0.65
C VAL A 24 9.99 -2.42 0.21
N ILE A 25 9.67 -2.09 -1.05
CA ILE A 25 8.32 -2.25 -1.60
C ILE A 25 7.87 -3.72 -1.60
N ARG A 26 8.76 -4.64 -1.95
CA ARG A 26 8.47 -6.08 -1.88
C ARG A 26 8.13 -6.53 -0.46
N SER A 27 8.88 -6.06 0.54
CA SER A 27 8.60 -6.38 1.95
C SER A 27 7.20 -5.92 2.38
N ILE A 28 6.81 -4.70 2.01
CA ILE A 28 5.48 -4.17 2.32
C ILE A 28 4.41 -4.97 1.59
N ARG A 29 4.58 -5.18 0.28
CA ARG A 29 3.61 -5.89 -0.58
C ARG A 29 3.35 -7.32 -0.09
N ASP A 30 4.41 -8.09 0.13
CA ASP A 30 4.30 -9.50 0.51
C ASP A 30 3.67 -9.65 1.92
N ARG A 31 3.89 -8.67 2.82
CA ARG A 31 3.23 -8.65 4.14
C ARG A 31 1.77 -8.20 4.09
N LEU A 32 1.43 -7.25 3.22
CA LEU A 32 0.03 -6.85 3.00
C LEU A 32 -0.79 -8.02 2.44
N SER A 33 -0.30 -8.67 1.38
CA SER A 33 -1.02 -9.77 0.73
C SER A 33 -1.11 -11.03 1.60
N SER A 34 -0.14 -11.27 2.49
CA SER A 34 -0.21 -12.40 3.43
C SER A 34 -1.12 -12.13 4.63
N ARG A 35 -1.20 -10.88 5.10
CA ARG A 35 -2.00 -10.51 6.28
C ARG A 35 -3.46 -10.22 5.95
N PHE A 36 -3.73 -9.73 4.75
CA PHE A 36 -5.06 -9.29 4.33
C PHE A 36 -5.43 -9.95 3.00
N ASN A 37 -6.71 -10.29 2.83
CA ASN A 37 -7.21 -10.82 1.57
C ASN A 37 -7.42 -9.69 0.54
N VAL A 38 -6.31 -9.14 0.04
CA VAL A 38 -6.29 -7.98 -0.87
C VAL A 38 -5.32 -8.22 -2.02
N SER A 39 -5.63 -7.64 -3.18
CA SER A 39 -4.65 -7.48 -4.26
C SER A 39 -3.75 -6.28 -3.94
N VAL A 40 -2.45 -6.37 -4.23
CA VAL A 40 -1.46 -5.32 -3.92
C VAL A 40 -0.55 -5.08 -5.13
N ALA A 41 -0.35 -3.83 -5.52
CA ALA A 41 0.53 -3.47 -6.64
C ALA A 41 1.27 -2.15 -6.39
N GLU A 42 2.48 -2.02 -6.96
CA GLU A 42 3.14 -0.71 -7.11
C GLU A 42 2.61 -0.04 -8.38
N THR A 43 1.91 1.07 -8.22
CA THR A 43 1.09 1.71 -9.25
C THR A 43 1.68 3.01 -9.81
N GLY A 44 2.78 3.50 -9.21
CA GLY A 44 3.41 4.74 -9.64
C GLY A 44 4.84 4.92 -9.13
N PHE A 45 5.56 5.86 -9.77
CA PHE A 45 6.94 6.24 -9.46
C PHE A 45 7.98 5.12 -9.59
N GLN A 46 7.73 4.06 -10.37
CA GLN A 46 8.61 2.87 -10.45
C GLN A 46 10.08 3.19 -10.81
N ASP A 47 10.32 4.25 -11.59
CA ASP A 47 11.65 4.71 -11.99
C ASP A 47 12.29 5.75 -11.04
N VAL A 48 11.62 6.09 -9.94
CA VAL A 48 12.13 6.99 -8.89
C VAL A 48 12.42 6.17 -7.64
N HIS A 49 13.66 6.17 -7.15
CA HIS A 49 14.04 5.35 -6.00
C HIS A 49 13.59 5.90 -4.64
N SER A 50 13.41 7.22 -4.53
CA SER A 50 13.03 7.91 -3.29
C SER A 50 11.52 8.04 -3.08
N LEU A 51 10.72 7.61 -4.07
CA LEU A 51 9.26 7.65 -4.06
C LEU A 51 8.68 6.33 -4.52
N ALA A 52 7.49 6.00 -4.03
CA ALA A 52 6.69 4.90 -4.56
C ALA A 52 5.21 5.24 -4.44
N GLU A 53 4.39 4.60 -5.25
CA GLU A 53 2.95 4.54 -5.03
C GLU A 53 2.54 3.08 -4.95
N LEU A 54 1.88 2.72 -3.85
CA LEU A 54 1.39 1.38 -3.60
C LEU A 54 -0.12 1.42 -3.48
N SER A 55 -0.82 0.55 -4.20
CA SER A 55 -2.27 0.44 -4.16
C SER A 55 -2.69 -0.95 -3.72
N ILE A 56 -3.80 -1.02 -2.98
CA ILE A 56 -4.53 -2.24 -2.72
C ILE A 56 -5.94 -2.18 -3.26
N ALA A 57 -6.51 -3.34 -3.56
CA ALA A 57 -7.92 -3.52 -3.88
C ALA A 57 -8.51 -4.70 -3.10
N VAL A 58 -9.76 -4.55 -2.64
CA VAL A 58 -10.51 -5.55 -1.89
C VAL A 58 -11.94 -5.66 -2.40
N VAL A 59 -12.45 -6.89 -2.44
CA VAL A 59 -13.87 -7.18 -2.66
C VAL A 59 -14.45 -7.69 -1.35
N ALA A 60 -15.54 -7.07 -0.89
CA ALA A 60 -16.19 -7.42 0.38
C ALA A 60 -17.71 -7.66 0.22
N SER A 61 -18.30 -8.36 1.20
CA SER A 61 -19.75 -8.56 1.28
C SER A 61 -20.51 -7.24 1.44
N ASP A 62 -19.96 -6.34 2.25
CA ASP A 62 -20.53 -5.06 2.65
C ASP A 62 -19.45 -4.00 2.91
N GLY A 63 -19.88 -2.75 3.06
CA GLY A 63 -18.98 -1.61 3.24
C GLY A 63 -18.23 -1.61 4.57
N ARG A 64 -18.79 -2.16 5.65
CA ARG A 64 -18.14 -2.16 6.97
C ARG A 64 -16.93 -3.10 6.97
N LEU A 65 -17.07 -4.25 6.31
CA LEU A 65 -15.96 -5.17 6.12
C LEU A 65 -14.85 -4.55 5.25
N ALA A 66 -15.22 -3.95 4.10
CA ALA A 66 -14.27 -3.24 3.26
C ALA A 66 -13.53 -2.15 4.06
N GLU A 67 -14.28 -1.38 4.85
CA GLU A 67 -13.73 -0.30 5.64
C GLU A 67 -12.72 -0.78 6.67
N SER A 68 -13.08 -1.82 7.42
CA SER A 68 -12.21 -2.42 8.43
C SER A 68 -10.92 -2.97 7.84
N VAL A 69 -10.96 -3.54 6.63
CA VAL A 69 -9.76 -4.05 5.95
C VAL A 69 -8.84 -2.91 5.56
N LEU A 70 -9.36 -1.86 4.91
CA LEU A 70 -8.55 -0.72 4.48
C LEU A 70 -7.93 0.02 5.68
N ASP A 71 -8.68 0.24 6.76
CA ASP A 71 -8.15 0.90 7.97
C ASP A 71 -7.03 0.09 8.64
N LYS A 72 -7.15 -1.24 8.64
CA LYS A 72 -6.08 -2.13 9.16
C LYS A 72 -4.86 -2.14 8.26
N ALA A 73 -5.05 -2.06 6.94
CA ALA A 73 -3.96 -1.98 5.98
C ALA A 73 -3.23 -0.63 6.09
N ASP A 74 -3.95 0.47 6.26
CA ASP A 74 -3.40 1.82 6.44
C ASP A 74 -2.48 1.88 7.65
N ARG A 75 -2.97 1.46 8.82
CA ARG A 75 -2.16 1.35 10.05
C ARG A 75 -0.95 0.42 9.90
N PHE A 76 -1.08 -0.63 9.10
CA PHE A 76 0.03 -1.53 8.82
C PHE A 76 1.13 -0.83 8.02
N VAL A 77 0.76 -0.07 6.97
CA VAL A 77 1.71 0.70 6.15
C VAL A 77 2.35 1.82 6.98
N GLU A 78 1.58 2.54 7.80
CA GLU A 78 2.07 3.57 8.72
C GLU A 78 3.15 3.04 9.67
N SER A 79 3.05 1.77 10.10
CA SER A 79 4.02 1.16 11.03
C SER A 79 5.36 0.75 10.38
N HIS A 80 5.52 0.90 9.07
CA HIS A 80 6.69 0.41 8.35
C HIS A 80 7.85 1.43 8.38
N ALA A 81 8.90 1.16 9.15
CA ALA A 81 10.02 2.09 9.36
C ALA A 81 10.78 2.52 8.08
N GLY A 82 10.70 1.74 7.00
CA GLY A 82 11.37 2.04 5.73
C GLY A 82 10.59 2.94 4.76
N ALA A 83 9.37 3.36 5.11
CA ALA A 83 8.52 4.17 4.23
C ALA A 83 7.73 5.20 5.05
N LEU A 84 7.64 6.43 4.52
CA LEU A 84 6.83 7.49 5.09
C LEU A 84 5.65 7.77 4.17
N ILE A 85 4.44 7.81 4.72
CA ILE A 85 3.25 8.16 3.94
C ILE A 85 3.22 9.67 3.70
N ILE A 86 3.14 10.07 2.42
CA ILE A 86 2.99 11.45 2.00
C ILE A 86 1.52 11.79 1.74
N MET A 87 0.79 10.86 1.13
CA MET A 87 -0.60 11.04 0.73
C MET A 87 -1.32 9.69 0.72
N VAL A 88 -2.60 9.74 1.02
CA VAL A 88 -3.51 8.60 1.11
C VAL A 88 -4.76 8.94 0.30
N SER A 89 -5.15 8.07 -0.64
CA SER A 89 -6.38 8.20 -1.41
C SER A 89 -7.19 6.91 -1.34
N ARG A 90 -8.50 7.04 -1.12
CA ARG A 90 -9.42 5.93 -0.89
C ARG A 90 -10.60 6.04 -1.84
N GLU A 91 -10.96 4.93 -2.46
CA GLU A 91 -12.14 4.85 -3.32
C GLU A 91 -12.97 3.63 -2.94
N VAL A 92 -14.29 3.81 -2.87
CA VAL A 92 -15.25 2.75 -2.54
C VAL A 92 -16.35 2.79 -3.61
N HIS A 93 -16.60 1.64 -4.22
CA HIS A 93 -17.52 1.41 -5.33
C HIS A 93 -18.54 0.31 -4.96
#